data_AF-A0A8C7WZ29-F1
#
_entry.id   AF-A0A8C7WZ29-F1
#
_cell.length_a   1.000
_cell.length_b   1.000
_cell.length_c   1.000
_cell.angle_alpha   90.00
_cell.angle_beta   90.00
_cell.angle_gamma   90.00
#
_symmetry.space_group_name_H-M   'P 1'
#
loop_
_entity.id
_entity.type
_entity.pdbx_description
1 polymer ?
#
loop_
_entity_poly.entity_id
_entity_poly.type
_entity_poly.pdbx_seq_one_letter_code
_entity_poly.pdbx_strand_id
1 'polypeptide(L)'
;MIPIEDASARKREIEEKLKQEQETLSFIRENLEKSDQLTKGMVSILSSFESRLMQLENSIIPVHKQTENLQRLQENVDKTLSCMDHVISYYHVAKDTDRIIREGPAGRLDEYLACIAKIQKAVEYFQDNNPDSPELNTVVQYQPLSVHV
;
A
#
# COMPACT_ATOMS: atom_id res chain seq x y z
N MET A 1 -35.82 -79.96 -41.92
CA MET A 1 -36.00 -80.12 -40.47
C MET A 1 -34.74 -79.56 -39.82
N ILE A 2 -34.78 -78.32 -39.33
CA ILE A 2 -33.64 -77.74 -38.60
C ILE A 2 -33.69 -78.32 -37.18
N PRO A 3 -32.59 -78.81 -36.58
CA PRO A 3 -32.64 -79.45 -35.28
C PRO A 3 -33.09 -78.44 -34.22
N ILE A 4 -34.15 -78.77 -33.49
CA ILE A 4 -34.74 -77.95 -32.41
C ILE A 4 -33.71 -77.68 -31.29
N GLU A 5 -32.67 -78.51 -31.17
CA GLU A 5 -31.53 -78.31 -30.26
C GLU A 5 -30.66 -77.09 -30.62
N ASP A 6 -30.46 -76.76 -31.90
CA ASP A 6 -29.61 -75.64 -32.34
C ASP A 6 -30.28 -74.28 -32.03
N ALA A 7 -31.61 -74.21 -32.17
CA ALA A 7 -32.39 -73.03 -31.80
C ALA A 7 -32.41 -72.79 -30.27
N SER A 8 -32.48 -73.87 -29.48
CA SER A 8 -32.43 -73.80 -28.02
C SER A 8 -31.05 -73.35 -27.52
N ALA A 9 -29.97 -73.87 -28.12
CA ALA A 9 -28.61 -73.47 -27.80
C ALA A 9 -28.35 -71.98 -28.09
N ARG A 10 -28.77 -71.50 -29.27
CA ARG A 10 -28.66 -70.07 -29.63
C ARG A 10 -29.48 -69.18 -28.71
N LYS A 11 -30.69 -69.59 -28.32
CA LYS A 11 -31.51 -68.84 -27.35
C LYS A 11 -30.79 -68.68 -26.02
N ARG A 12 -30.14 -69.76 -25.55
CA ARG A 12 -29.39 -69.77 -24.29
C ARG A 12 -28.16 -68.86 -24.34
N GLU A 13 -27.44 -68.87 -25.47
CA GLU A 13 -26.29 -67.98 -25.70
C GLU A 13 -26.70 -66.50 -25.74
N ILE A 14 -27.86 -66.19 -26.34
CA ILE A 14 -28.42 -64.83 -26.35
C ILE A 14 -28.83 -64.39 -24.93
N GLU A 15 -29.45 -65.27 -24.14
CA GLU A 15 -29.80 -64.98 -22.75
C GLU A 15 -28.56 -64.74 -21.88
N GLU A 16 -27.49 -65.50 -22.07
CA GLU A 16 -26.21 -65.28 -21.38
C GLU A 16 -25.56 -63.95 -21.77
N LYS A 17 -25.50 -63.62 -23.08
CA LYS A 17 -24.97 -62.34 -23.54
C LYS A 17 -25.81 -61.17 -23.03
N LEU A 18 -27.13 -61.29 -23.05
CA LEU A 18 -28.04 -60.26 -22.52
C LEU A 18 -27.79 -60.05 -21.03
N LYS A 19 -27.61 -61.12 -20.26
CA LYS A 19 -27.28 -61.02 -18.83
C LYS A 19 -25.94 -60.33 -18.61
N GLN A 20 -24.91 -60.69 -19.38
CA GLN A 20 -23.58 -60.07 -19.29
C GLN A 20 -23.61 -58.58 -19.66
N GLU A 21 -24.36 -58.20 -20.71
CA GLU A 21 -24.56 -56.80 -21.06
C GLU A 21 -25.31 -56.05 -19.97
N GLN A 22 -26.34 -56.65 -19.36
CA GLN A 22 -27.09 -56.04 -18.26
C GLN A 22 -26.18 -55.76 -17.04
N GLU A 23 -25.30 -56.70 -16.69
CA GLU A 23 -24.30 -56.56 -15.62
C GLU A 23 -23.24 -55.50 -15.96
N THR A 24 -22.81 -55.43 -17.22
CA THR A 24 -21.86 -54.41 -17.68
C THR A 24 -22.50 -53.01 -17.61
N LEU A 25 -23.76 -52.90 -18.02
CA LEU A 25 -24.50 -51.64 -18.03
C LEU A 25 -24.75 -51.14 -16.60
N SER A 26 -25.09 -52.04 -15.66
CA SER A 26 -25.22 -51.67 -14.25
C SER A 26 -23.90 -51.17 -13.65
N PHE A 27 -22.78 -51.83 -13.95
CA PHE A 27 -21.45 -51.39 -13.53
C PHE A 27 -21.07 -50.02 -14.10
N ILE A 28 -21.34 -49.76 -15.38
CA ILE A 28 -21.07 -48.45 -15.99
C ILE A 28 -21.93 -47.35 -15.33
N ARG A 29 -23.21 -47.62 -15.07
CA ARG A 29 -24.10 -46.66 -14.39
C ARG A 29 -23.59 -46.31 -12.99
N GLU A 30 -23.15 -47.30 -12.23
CA GLU A 30 -22.60 -47.07 -10.88
C GLU A 30 -21.34 -46.19 -10.93
N ASN A 31 -20.43 -46.43 -11.88
CA ASN A 31 -19.23 -45.60 -12.04
C ASN A 31 -19.55 -44.18 -12.53
N LEU A 32 -20.58 -44.03 -13.36
CA LEU A 32 -21.04 -42.71 -13.81
C LEU A 32 -21.63 -41.93 -12.64
N GLU A 33 -22.40 -42.59 -11.76
CA GLU A 33 -22.94 -41.98 -10.54
C GLU A 33 -21.81 -41.57 -9.56
N LYS A 34 -20.79 -42.42 -9.37
CA LYS A 34 -19.60 -42.07 -8.59
C LYS A 34 -18.88 -40.86 -9.18
N SER A 35 -18.74 -40.81 -10.51
CA SER A 35 -18.10 -39.68 -11.20
C SER A 35 -18.90 -38.39 -11.04
N ASP A 36 -20.24 -38.45 -11.16
CA ASP A 36 -21.12 -37.31 -10.93
C ASP A 36 -21.04 -36.79 -9.48
N GLN A 37 -20.98 -37.69 -8.49
CA GLN A 37 -20.77 -37.31 -7.08
C GLN A 37 -19.42 -36.61 -6.87
N LEU A 38 -18.34 -37.11 -7.50
CA LEU A 38 -17.03 -36.47 -7.45
C LEU A 38 -17.06 -35.08 -8.09
N THR A 39 -17.69 -34.93 -9.25
CA THR A 39 -17.85 -33.63 -9.92
C THR A 39 -18.65 -32.65 -9.06
N LYS A 40 -19.75 -33.08 -8.44
CA LYS A 40 -20.51 -32.24 -7.50
C LYS A 40 -19.67 -31.82 -6.29
N GLY A 41 -18.85 -32.72 -5.77
CA GLY A 41 -17.88 -32.42 -4.71
C GLY A 41 -16.89 -31.34 -5.13
N MET A 42 -16.32 -31.44 -6.33
CA MET A 42 -15.41 -30.45 -6.89
C MET A 42 -16.08 -29.09 -7.07
N VAL A 43 -17.29 -29.05 -7.62
CA VAL A 43 -18.06 -27.80 -7.79
C VAL A 43 -18.32 -27.14 -6.44
N SER A 44 -18.72 -27.91 -5.43
CA SER A 44 -18.93 -27.39 -4.07
C SER A 44 -17.67 -26.75 -3.47
N ILE A 45 -16.51 -27.40 -3.65
CA ILE A 45 -15.22 -26.87 -3.21
C ILE A 45 -14.91 -25.56 -3.94
N LEU A 46 -15.07 -25.52 -5.26
CA LEU A 46 -14.81 -24.31 -6.06
C LEU A 46 -15.73 -23.15 -5.66
N SER A 47 -17.02 -23.40 -5.46
CA SER A 47 -17.97 -22.39 -4.98
C SER A 47 -17.59 -21.86 -3.59
N SER A 48 -17.07 -22.71 -2.70
CA SER A 48 -16.56 -22.28 -1.40
C SER A 48 -15.32 -21.40 -1.52
N PHE A 49 -14.39 -21.75 -2.42
CA PHE A 49 -13.22 -20.90 -2.71
C PHE A 49 -13.62 -19.55 -3.28
N GLU A 50 -14.53 -19.51 -4.24
CA GLU A 50 -15.02 -18.27 -4.84
C GLU A 50 -15.64 -17.35 -3.78
N SER A 51 -16.51 -17.89 -2.91
CA SER A 51 -17.11 -17.13 -1.80
C SER A 51 -16.06 -16.56 -0.84
N ARG A 52 -15.06 -17.36 -0.48
CA ARG A 52 -13.97 -16.92 0.41
C ARG A 52 -13.08 -15.87 -0.24
N LEU A 53 -12.80 -15.98 -1.54
CA LEU A 53 -12.05 -14.97 -2.30
C LEU A 53 -12.81 -13.65 -2.38
N MET A 54 -14.11 -13.70 -2.65
CA MET A 54 -14.96 -12.52 -2.68
C MET A 54 -15.01 -11.82 -1.31
N GLN A 55 -15.14 -12.59 -0.21
CA GLN A 55 -15.08 -12.02 1.14
C GLN A 55 -13.73 -11.38 1.45
N LEU A 56 -12.63 -12.02 1.02
CA LEU A 56 -11.29 -11.50 1.19
C LEU A 56 -11.09 -10.20 0.42
N GLU A 57 -11.51 -10.14 -0.84
CA GLU A 57 -11.45 -8.94 -1.69
C GLU A 57 -12.23 -7.77 -1.06
N ASN A 58 -13.47 -8.03 -0.63
CA ASN A 58 -14.31 -7.04 0.04
C ASN A 58 -13.71 -6.52 1.37
N SER A 59 -12.85 -7.32 2.01
CA SER A 59 -12.14 -6.92 3.23
C SER A 59 -10.83 -6.17 2.93
N ILE A 60 -10.10 -6.58 1.89
CA ILE A 60 -8.78 -6.04 1.55
C ILE A 60 -8.87 -4.64 0.91
N ILE A 61 -9.82 -4.41 0.00
CA ILE A 61 -9.99 -3.12 -0.69
C ILE A 61 -10.15 -1.94 0.30
N PRO A 62 -11.07 -1.98 1.30
CA PRO A 62 -11.21 -0.87 2.23
C PRO A 62 -9.96 -0.66 3.09
N VAL A 63 -9.24 -1.72 3.46
CA VAL A 63 -7.98 -1.61 4.21
C VAL A 63 -6.91 -0.88 3.39
N HIS A 64 -6.75 -1.21 2.11
CA HIS A 64 -5.83 -0.48 1.23
C HIS A 64 -6.20 1.00 1.12
N LYS A 65 -7.48 1.31 0.91
CA LYS A 65 -7.96 2.69 0.82
C LYS A 65 -7.74 3.48 2.11
N GLN A 66 -8.01 2.86 3.27
CA GLN A 66 -7.75 3.48 4.56
C GLN A 66 -6.26 3.71 4.79
N THR A 67 -5.43 2.73 4.41
CA THR A 67 -3.96 2.83 4.52
C THR A 67 -3.41 3.95 3.63
N GLU A 68 -3.87 4.07 2.38
CA GLU A 68 -3.47 5.14 1.47
C GLU A 68 -3.83 6.53 2.03
N ASN A 69 -5.04 6.66 2.58
CA ASN A 69 -5.48 7.90 3.22
C ASN A 69 -4.63 8.24 4.46
N LEU A 70 -4.27 7.23 5.25
CA LEU A 70 -3.43 7.41 6.43
C LEU A 70 -2.01 7.83 6.03
N GLN A 71 -1.43 7.25 4.97
CA GLN A 71 -0.15 7.67 4.42
C GLN A 71 -0.19 9.13 3.94
N ARG A 72 -1.24 9.52 3.21
CA ARG A 72 -1.43 10.92 2.78
C ARG A 72 -1.54 11.87 3.98
N LEU A 73 -2.25 11.46 5.03
CA LEU A 73 -2.35 12.24 6.26
C LEU A 73 -0.98 12.38 6.93
N GLN A 74 -0.22 11.29 7.04
CA GLN A 74 1.13 11.29 7.57
C GLN A 74 2.04 12.26 6.79
N GLU A 75 2.05 12.17 5.46
CA GLU A 75 2.84 13.07 4.61
C GLU A 75 2.47 14.55 4.83
N ASN A 76 1.18 14.85 5.00
CA ASN A 76 0.72 16.21 5.27
C ASN A 76 1.20 16.71 6.64
N VAL A 77 1.17 15.83 7.66
CA VAL A 77 1.69 16.13 8.99
C VAL A 77 3.20 16.38 8.92
N ASP A 78 3.96 15.51 8.26
CA ASP A 78 5.42 15.65 8.12
C ASP A 78 5.81 16.94 7.38
N LYS A 79 5.09 17.28 6.29
CA LYS A 79 5.27 18.55 5.57
C LYS A 79 4.97 19.75 6.48
N THR A 80 3.89 19.67 7.25
CA THR A 80 3.50 20.75 8.18
C THR A 80 4.55 20.93 9.26
N LEU A 81 5.03 19.83 9.87
CA LEU A 81 6.10 19.86 10.86
C LEU A 81 7.39 20.46 10.26
N SER A 82 7.79 20.04 9.06
CA SER A 82 8.97 20.59 8.39
C SER A 82 8.83 22.09 8.11
N CYS A 83 7.65 22.55 7.69
CA CYS A 83 7.37 23.98 7.54
C CYS A 83 7.45 24.72 8.88
N MET A 84 6.93 24.15 9.96
CA MET A 84 7.01 24.74 11.30
C MET A 84 8.46 24.82 11.80
N ASP A 85 9.25 23.76 11.62
CA ASP A 85 10.69 23.76 11.96
C ASP A 85 11.44 24.85 11.18
N HIS A 86 11.10 25.04 9.91
CA HIS A 86 11.67 26.11 9.09
C HIS A 86 11.34 27.49 9.67
N VAL A 87 10.08 27.74 10.04
CA VAL A 87 9.66 29.00 10.68
C VAL A 87 10.36 29.21 12.02
N ILE A 88 10.37 28.20 12.89
CA ILE A 88 11.01 28.24 14.21
C ILE A 88 12.50 28.57 14.08
N SER A 89 13.17 28.05 13.04
CA SER A 89 14.59 28.32 12.82
C SER A 89 14.89 29.82 12.75
N TYR A 90 14.03 30.63 12.12
CA TYR A 90 14.21 32.09 12.03
C TYR A 90 14.12 32.80 13.39
N TYR A 91 13.27 32.31 14.29
CA TYR A 91 13.15 32.85 15.66
C TYR A 91 14.37 32.55 16.54
N HIS A 92 15.18 31.55 16.19
CA HIS A 92 16.40 31.20 16.93
C HIS A 92 17.67 31.81 16.33
N VAL A 93 17.64 32.34 15.10
CA VAL A 93 18.82 32.86 14.39
C VAL A 93 19.61 33.87 15.23
N ALA A 94 18.97 34.83 15.89
CA ALA A 94 19.68 35.84 16.68
C ALA A 94 20.51 35.21 17.81
N LYS A 95 19.93 34.25 18.54
CA LYS A 95 20.61 33.55 19.64
C LYS A 95 21.70 32.63 19.14
N ASP A 96 21.44 31.90 18.06
CA ASP A 96 22.36 30.88 17.53
C ASP A 96 23.59 31.50 16.85
N THR A 97 23.46 32.73 16.36
CA THR A 97 24.54 33.43 15.65
C THR A 97 25.30 34.44 16.51
N ASP A 98 24.76 34.88 17.66
CA ASP A 98 25.31 35.94 18.52
C ASP A 98 26.82 35.78 18.79
N ARG A 99 27.24 34.60 19.24
CA ARG A 99 28.64 34.34 19.59
C ARG A 99 29.58 34.52 18.39
N ILE A 100 29.26 33.90 17.26
CA ILE A 100 30.11 33.91 16.05
C ILE A 100 30.16 35.33 15.48
N ILE A 101 29.03 36.04 15.47
CA ILE A 101 28.99 37.43 14.99
C ILE A 101 29.83 38.36 15.87
N ARG A 102 29.79 38.20 17.19
CA ARG A 102 30.61 38.97 18.14
C ARG A 102 32.11 38.67 18.04
N GLU A 103 32.47 37.41 17.83
CA GLU A 103 33.88 36.97 17.69
C GLU A 103 34.49 37.44 16.36
N GLY A 104 33.65 37.74 15.35
CA GLY A 104 34.09 38.22 14.05
C GLY A 104 34.70 37.12 13.15
N PRO A 105 35.15 37.46 11.94
CA PRO A 105 35.57 36.48 10.93
C PRO A 105 36.94 35.82 11.19
N ALA A 106 37.63 36.17 12.27
CA ALA A 106 39.03 35.77 12.48
C ALA A 106 39.18 34.25 12.63
N GLY A 107 39.85 33.62 11.66
CA GLY A 107 40.15 32.18 11.65
C GLY A 107 38.99 31.26 11.27
N ARG A 108 37.77 31.79 11.10
CA ARG A 108 36.54 31.03 10.76
C ARG A 108 35.61 31.84 9.85
N LEU A 109 36.17 32.37 8.76
CA LEU A 109 35.44 33.23 7.81
C LEU A 109 34.20 32.54 7.25
N ASP A 110 34.29 31.25 6.89
CA ASP A 110 33.17 30.51 6.31
C ASP A 110 31.98 30.37 7.28
N GLU A 111 32.25 30.10 8.57
CA GLU A 111 31.23 30.04 9.61
C GLU A 111 30.57 31.42 9.83
N TYR A 112 31.39 32.48 9.85
CA TYR A 112 30.92 33.84 10.01
C TYR A 112 30.02 34.27 8.84
N LEU A 113 30.43 34.00 7.60
CA LEU A 113 29.63 34.28 6.40
C LEU A 113 28.32 33.47 6.39
N ALA A 114 28.36 32.21 6.83
CA ALA A 114 27.16 31.39 6.96
C ALA A 114 26.18 31.96 8.01
N CYS A 115 26.67 32.50 9.13
CA CYS A 115 25.85 33.19 10.12
C CYS A 115 25.21 34.47 9.56
N ILE A 116 25.97 35.30 8.83
CA ILE A 116 25.42 36.50 8.16
C ILE A 116 24.33 36.11 7.17
N ALA A 117 24.55 35.10 6.34
CA ALA A 117 23.55 34.63 5.37
C ALA A 117 22.27 34.15 6.06
N LYS A 118 22.37 33.51 7.23
CA LYS A 118 21.21 33.11 8.04
C LYS A 118 20.46 34.32 8.61
N ILE A 119 21.18 35.31 9.13
CA ILE A 119 20.61 36.58 9.64
C ILE A 119 19.85 37.29 8.52
N GLN A 120 20.47 37.43 7.34
CA GLN A 120 19.83 38.08 6.20
C GLN A 120 18.53 37.39 5.79
N LYS A 121 18.53 36.06 5.67
CA LYS A 121 17.31 35.29 5.36
C LYS A 121 16.22 35.44 6.41
N ALA A 122 16.59 35.55 7.69
CA ALA A 122 15.64 35.79 8.77
C ALA A 122 15.04 37.20 8.69
N VAL A 123 15.84 38.22 8.37
CA VAL A 123 15.37 39.60 8.14
C VAL A 123 14.37 39.63 6.98
N GLU A 124 14.71 39.04 5.83
CA GLU A 124 13.82 38.95 4.66
C GLU A 124 12.49 38.25 5.04
N TYR A 125 12.57 37.11 5.73
CA TYR A 125 11.38 36.39 6.21
C TYR A 125 10.48 37.25 7.11
N PHE A 126 11.05 37.93 8.11
CA PHE A 126 10.27 38.75 9.03
C PHE A 126 9.73 40.02 8.36
N GLN A 127 10.45 40.64 7.43
CA GLN A 127 9.96 41.79 6.67
C GLN A 127 8.74 41.42 5.82
N ASP A 128 8.78 40.28 5.12
CA ASP A 128 7.70 39.86 4.24
C ASP A 128 6.46 39.37 5.01
N ASN A 129 6.65 38.73 6.18
CA ASN A 129 5.58 38.06 6.90
C ASN A 129 5.08 38.83 8.13
N ASN A 130 5.95 39.53 8.86
CA ASN A 130 5.63 40.23 10.11
C ASN A 130 6.52 41.50 10.30
N PRO A 131 6.31 42.56 9.51
CA PRO A 131 7.21 43.71 9.45
C PRO A 131 7.30 44.51 10.75
N ASP A 132 6.29 44.46 11.61
CA ASP A 132 6.27 45.15 12.90
C ASP A 132 6.72 44.27 14.09
N SER A 133 7.30 43.10 13.81
CA SER A 133 7.68 42.14 14.85
C SER A 133 8.89 42.60 15.69
N PRO A 134 8.89 42.36 17.02
CA PRO A 134 10.07 42.60 17.86
C PRO A 134 11.25 41.70 17.46
N GLU A 135 10.98 40.55 16.85
CA GLU A 135 12.00 39.63 16.34
C GLU A 135 12.78 40.23 15.17
N LEU A 136 12.10 40.93 14.24
CA LEU A 136 12.79 41.65 13.17
C LEU A 136 13.79 42.66 13.75
N ASN A 137 13.34 43.47 14.72
CA ASN A 137 14.20 44.45 15.40
C ASN A 137 15.39 43.80 16.11
N THR A 138 15.19 42.59 16.65
CA THR A 138 16.24 41.82 17.32
C THR A 138 17.27 41.30 16.32
N VAL A 139 16.84 40.70 15.21
CA VAL A 139 17.73 40.12 14.20
C VAL A 139 18.51 41.20 13.42
N VAL A 140 17.89 42.34 13.14
CA VAL A 140 18.54 43.48 12.45
C VAL A 140 19.73 44.04 13.25
N GLN A 141 19.73 43.95 14.58
CA GLN A 141 20.88 44.37 15.42
C GLN A 141 22.13 43.51 15.19
N TYR A 142 21.96 42.27 14.73
CA TYR A 142 23.04 41.34 14.43
C TYR A 142 23.54 41.47 12.99
N GLN A 143 22.87 42.24 12.15
CA GLN A 143 23.30 42.49 10.79
C GLN A 143 24.52 43.44 10.83
N PRO A 144 25.66 43.07 10.20
CA PRO A 144 26.81 43.95 10.16
C PRO A 144 26.43 45.26 9.48
N LEU A 145 26.79 46.38 10.13
CA LEU A 145 26.55 47.75 9.67
C LEU A 145 27.16 47.99 8.29
N SER A 146 26.46 47.60 7.23
CA SER A 146 26.80 47.90 5.83
C SER A 146 25.61 47.65 4.91
N VAL A 147 24.45 48.28 5.15
CA VAL A 147 23.56 48.80 4.08
C VAL A 147 22.63 49.87 4.71
N HIS A 148 23.12 51.09 4.83
CA HIS A 148 22.28 52.29 4.69
C HIS A 148 22.97 53.10 3.59
N VAL A 149 22.69 52.72 2.34
CA VAL A 149 22.93 53.54 1.16
C VAL A 149 21.57 53.82 0.55
#